data_AF-A0A442UMV6-F1
#
_entry.id   AF-A0A442UMV6-F1
#
_cell.length_a   1.000
_cell.length_b   1.000
_cell.length_c   1.000
_cell.angle_alpha   90.00
_cell.angle_beta   90.00
_cell.angle_gamma   90.00
#
_symmetry.space_group_name_H-M   'P 1'
#
loop_
_entity.id
_entity.type
_entity.pdbx_description
1 polymer ?
#
loop_
_entity_poly.entity_id
_entity_poly.type
_entity_poly.pdbx_seq_one_letter_code
_entity_poly.pdbx_strand_id
1 'polypeptide(L)' 'VAAIETEDGQWALSFHAHPLGILDTRRMKLVRRSAAADTTGGKL' A
#
# COMPACT_ATOMS: atom_id res chain seq x y z
N VAL A 1 9.24 -0.80 -3.90
CA VAL A 1 10.22 -1.62 -3.15
C VAL A 1 11.39 -0.72 -2.80
N ALA A 2 11.92 -0.80 -1.59
CA ALA A 2 13.09 -0.05 -1.16
C ALA A 2 14.09 -1.01 -0.53
N ALA A 3 15.38 -0.85 -0.85
CA ALA A 3 16.46 -1.49 -0.14
C ALA A 3 16.99 -0.50 0.90
N ILE A 4 17.10 -0.94 2.15
CA ILE A 4 17.62 -0.14 3.25
C ILE A 4 18.81 -0.88 3.86
N GLU A 5 19.91 -0.17 4.02
CA GLU A 5 21.05 -0.65 4.80
C GLU A 5 20.72 -0.45 6.28
N THR A 6 20.80 -1.53 7.04
CA THR A 6 20.53 -1.55 8.49
C THR A 6 21.79 -1.19 9.26
N GLU A 7 21.64 -0.81 10.52
CA GLU A 7 22.74 -0.38 11.39
C GLU A 7 23.85 -1.44 11.56
N ASP A 8 23.49 -2.72 11.44
CA ASP A 8 24.42 -3.86 11.48
C ASP A 8 25.13 -4.11 10.13
N GLY A 9 24.95 -3.24 9.13
CA GLY A 9 25.49 -3.39 7.78
C GLY A 9 24.78 -4.46 6.94
N GLN A 10 23.64 -4.97 7.38
CA GLN A 10 22.81 -5.90 6.60
C GLN A 10 21.84 -5.14 5.69
N TRP A 11 21.48 -5.76 4.56
CA TRP A 11 20.47 -5.21 3.66
C TRP A 11 19.10 -5.77 3.99
N ALA A 12 18.12 -4.88 4.18
CA ALA A 12 16.72 -5.24 4.30
C ALA A 12 15.90 -4.70 3.11
N LEU A 13 14.89 -5.47 2.71
CA LEU A 13 13.97 -5.12 1.63
C LEU A 13 12.60 -4.75 2.22
N SER A 14 12.15 -3.54 1.92
CA SER A 14 10.86 -3.01 2.34
C SER A 14 9.87 -2.98 1.18
N PHE A 15 8.71 -3.57 1.42
CA PHE A 15 7.58 -3.57 0.49
C PHE A 15 6.43 -2.76 1.09
N HIS A 16 6.12 -1.63 0.48
CA HIS A 16 4.91 -0.88 0.81
C HIS A 16 3.75 -1.42 -0.04
N ALA A 17 2.82 -2.13 0.60
CA ALA A 17 1.58 -2.56 -0.04
C ALA A 17 0.52 -1.47 0.13
N HIS A 18 0.10 -0.85 -0.97
CA HIS A 18 -1.10 -0.02 -0.97
C HIS A 18 -2.32 -0.91 -1.19
N PRO A 19 -3.36 -0.86 -0.35
CA PRO A 19 -4.55 -1.66 -0.57
C PRO A 19 -5.20 -1.27 -1.89
N LEU A 20 -5.25 -2.21 -2.84
CA LEU A 20 -5.79 -1.98 -4.19
C LEU A 20 -7.32 -2.15 -4.25
N GLY A 21 -7.88 -2.92 -3.33
CA GLY A 21 -9.29 -3.31 -3.30
C GLY A 21 -9.47 -4.76 -2.85
N ILE A 22 -10.68 -5.28 -2.98
CA ILE A 22 -11.03 -6.68 -2.68
C ILE A 22 -11.20 -7.41 -4.01
N LEU A 23 -10.61 -8.59 -4.15
CA LEU A 23 -10.87 -9.46 -5.30
C LEU A 23 -12.24 -10.12 -5.13
N ASP A 24 -13.20 -9.80 -6.00
CA ASP A 24 -14.42 -10.58 -6.18
C ASP A 24 -14.03 -11.88 -6.91
N THR A 25 -13.89 -12.96 -6.14
CA THR A 25 -13.48 -14.27 -6.64
C THR A 25 -14.54 -14.97 -7.49
N ARG A 26 -15.81 -14.56 -7.41
CA ARG A 26 -16.89 -15.12 -8.24
C ARG A 26 -16.84 -14.55 -9.65
N ARG A 27 -16.52 -13.27 -9.77
CA ARG A 27 -16.47 -12.55 -11.04
C ARG A 27 -15.04 -12.35 -11.57
N MET A 28 -14.04 -12.82 -10.83
CA MET A 28 -12.62 -12.58 -11.09
C MET A 28 -12.33 -11.10 -11.36
N LYS A 29 -12.90 -10.23 -10.52
CA LYS A 29 -12.82 -8.78 -10.68
C LYS A 29 -12.28 -8.12 -9.43
N LEU A 30 -11.28 -7.27 -9.59
CA LEU A 30 -10.85 -6.38 -8.52
C LEU A 30 -11.91 -5.29 -8.29
N VAL A 31 -12.46 -5.24 -7.08
CA VAL A 31 -13.43 -4.23 -6.65
C VAL A 31 -12.73 -3.25 -5.72
N ARG A 32 -12.63 -1.99 -6.17
CA ARG A 32 -12.14 -0.89 -5.34
C ARG A 32 -13.34 -0.15 -4.77
N ARG A 33 -13.43 -0.05 -3.44
CA ARG A 33 -14.27 1.00 -2.84
C ARG A 33 -13.53 2.29 -3.14
N SER A 34 -14.06 3.14 -4.03
CA SER A 34 -13.54 4.49 -4.21
C SER A 34 -13.47 5.11 -2.82
N ALA A 35 -12.27 5.43 -2.35
CA ALA A 35 -12.13 6.17 -1.11
C ALA A 35 -12.96 7.45 -1.28
N ALA A 36 -13.91 7.70 -0.39
CA ALA A 36 -14.24 9.09 -0.11
C ALA A 36 -12.90 9.72 0.26
N ALA A 37 -12.52 10.81 -0.41
CA ALA A 37 -11.26 11.49 -0.18
C ALA A 37 -10.98 11.52 1.32
N ASP A 38 -9.85 10.95 1.73
CA ASP A 38 -9.43 11.00 3.11
C ASP A 38 -9.29 12.48 3.47
N THR A 39 -10.29 13.04 4.17
CA THR A 39 -10.22 14.37 4.77
C THR A 39 -9.27 14.30 5.96
N THR A 40 -8.01 14.00 5.70
CA THR A 40 -6.90 14.01 6.67
C THR A 40 -5.64 14.34 5.89
N GLY A 41 -5.50 15.62 5.56
CA GLY A 41 -4.38 16.14 4.79
C GLY A 41 -4.54 17.60 4.38
N GLY A 42 -5.09 18.43 5.27
CA GLY A 42 -5.25 19.87 5.07
C GLY A 42 -4.73 20.64 6.28
N LYS A 43 -3.43 20.56 6.53
CA LYS A 43 -2.70 21.55 7.34
C LYS A 43 -1.42 21.90 6.61
N LEU A 44 -1.48 22.94 5.78
CA LEU A 44 -0.45 23.95 5.55
C LEU A 44 -1.17 25.23 5.11
#